data_AF-A0A419GQH8-F1
#
_entry.id   AF-A0A419GQH8-F1
#
_cell.length_a   1.000
_cell.length_b   1.000
_cell.length_c   1.000
_cell.angle_alpha   90.00
_cell.angle_beta   90.00
_cell.angle_gamma   90.00
#
_symmetry.space_group_name_H-M   'P 1'
#
loop_
_entity.id
_entity.type
_entity.pdbx_description
1 polymer ?
#
loop_
_entity_poly.entity_id
_entity_poly.type
_entity_poly.pdbx_seq_one_letter_code
_entity_poly.pdbx_strand_id
1 'polypeptide(L)'
;MSVPAGPPLGILPADYPVTALSLKKGDRLILLTDGIFDAKDRRGKRIGFDRITRFIKKHMKDRQIIHRVVDHVNDFSKGAERVDDLTLVEIRRV
;
A
#
# COMPACT_ATOMS: atom_id res chain seq x y z
N MET A 1 -0.44 12.79 -7.70
CA MET A 1 -0.07 12.31 -9.05
C MET A 1 -0.93 11.10 -9.34
N SER A 2 -1.64 11.09 -10.47
CA SER A 2 -2.31 9.88 -10.93
C SER A 2 -1.31 9.08 -11.76
N VAL A 3 -1.20 7.78 -11.52
CA VAL A 3 -0.43 6.86 -12.36
C VAL A 3 -1.46 6.10 -13.21
N PRO A 4 -1.45 6.25 -14.54
CA PRO A 4 -2.41 5.56 -15.40
C PRO A 4 -2.24 4.04 -15.26
N ALA A 5 -3.34 3.31 -15.33
CA ALA A 5 -3.40 1.86 -15.20
C ALA A 5 -4.29 1.25 -16.28
N GLY A 6 -4.08 -0.04 -16.55
CA GLY A 6 -4.95 -0.86 -17.40
C GLY A 6 -5.88 -1.77 -16.58
N PRO A 7 -6.70 -2.61 -17.24
CA PRO A 7 -7.45 -3.65 -16.56
C PRO A 7 -6.51 -4.68 -15.91
N PRO A 8 -7.01 -5.58 -15.04
CA PRO A 8 -6.23 -6.72 -14.58
C PRO A 8 -5.69 -7.55 -15.75
N LEU A 9 -4.46 -8.03 -15.60
CA LEU A 9 -3.79 -8.83 -16.62
C LEU A 9 -4.62 -10.07 -16.99
N GLY A 10 -4.72 -10.36 -18.29
CA GLY A 10 -5.39 -11.55 -18.81
C GLY A 10 -6.92 -11.43 -18.98
N ILE A 11 -7.54 -10.33 -18.55
CA ILE A 11 -9.02 -10.16 -18.69
C ILE A 11 -9.39 -9.60 -20.06
N LEU A 12 -8.66 -8.59 -20.54
CA LEU A 12 -8.88 -7.96 -21.85
C LEU A 12 -7.53 -7.71 -22.55
N PRO A 13 -7.47 -7.76 -23.89
CA PRO A 13 -6.36 -7.21 -24.64
C PRO A 13 -6.26 -5.71 -24.34
N ALA A 14 -5.11 -5.25 -23.83
CA ALA A 14 -4.90 -3.86 -23.48
C ALA A 14 -3.41 -3.51 -23.57
N ASP A 15 -3.13 -2.28 -24.01
CA ASP A 15 -1.81 -1.69 -23.88
C ASP A 15 -1.66 -1.10 -22.46
N TYR A 16 -0.55 -1.41 -21.80
CA TYR A 16 -0.26 -0.93 -20.45
C TYR A 16 0.62 0.32 -20.52
N PRO A 17 0.16 1.48 -20.04
CA PRO A 17 0.93 2.71 -20.10
C PRO A 17 2.15 2.64 -19.19
N VAL A 18 3.27 3.21 -19.66
CA VAL A 18 4.52 3.29 -18.90
C VAL A 18 4.62 4.65 -18.22
N THR A 19 4.91 4.67 -16.92
CA THR A 19 5.22 5.89 -16.16
C THR A 19 6.63 5.81 -15.61
N ALA A 20 7.48 6.77 -16.01
CA ALA A 20 8.82 6.90 -15.46
C ALA A 20 8.85 7.90 -14.29
N LEU A 21 9.52 7.53 -13.20
CA LEU A 21 9.71 8.39 -12.02
C LEU A 21 11.20 8.53 -11.73
N SER A 22 11.65 9.76 -11.47
CA SER A 22 13.01 10.03 -10.99
C SER A 22 13.01 10.23 -9.48
N LEU A 23 13.70 9.35 -8.75
CA LEU A 23 13.85 9.45 -7.30
C LEU A 23 15.08 10.31 -6.95
N LYS A 24 14.92 11.24 -6.01
CA LYS A 24 16.01 11.99 -5.38
C LYS A 24 16.52 11.27 -4.14
N LYS A 25 17.73 11.62 -3.68
CA LYS A 25 18.27 11.09 -2.43
C LYS A 25 17.32 11.40 -1.27
N GLY A 26 16.97 10.37 -0.50
CA GLY A 26 16.00 10.46 0.59
C GLY A 26 14.56 10.15 0.19
N ASP A 27 14.25 10.05 -1.11
CA ASP A 27 12.92 9.63 -1.55
C ASP A 27 12.70 8.13 -1.26
N ARG A 28 11.43 7.81 -1.00
CA ARG A 28 10.96 6.45 -0.73
C ARG A 28 9.78 6.15 -1.64
N LEU A 29 9.82 5.04 -2.35
CA LEU A 29 8.70 4.50 -3.10
C LEU A 29 8.16 3.28 -2.34
N ILE A 30 6.87 3.31 -2.01
CA ILE A 30 6.18 2.22 -1.33
C ILE A 30 5.14 1.65 -2.29
N LEU A 31 5.24 0.36 -2.56
CA LEU A 31 4.31 -0.42 -3.36
C LEU A 31 3.54 -1.35 -2.42
N LEU A 32 2.24 -1.54 -2.65
CA LEU A 32 1.37 -2.35 -1.80
C LEU A 32 0.26 -3.02 -2.62
N THR A 33 -0.25 -4.15 -2.12
CA THR A 33 -1.47 -4.80 -2.62
C THR A 33 -2.71 -4.28 -1.88
N ASP A 34 -3.89 -4.58 -2.43
CA ASP A 34 -5.19 -4.20 -1.88
C ASP A 34 -5.49 -4.79 -0.50
N GLY A 35 -4.99 -5.99 -0.19
CA GLY A 35 -5.07 -6.56 1.16
C GLY A 35 -4.65 -5.60 2.30
N ILE A 36 -3.78 -4.62 2.02
CA ILE A 36 -3.39 -3.57 2.97
C ILE A 36 -4.52 -2.59 3.27
N PHE A 37 -5.22 -2.08 2.25
CA PHE A 37 -6.28 -1.08 2.43
C PHE A 37 -7.69 -1.67 2.48
N ASP A 38 -7.82 -2.98 2.21
CA ASP A 38 -9.05 -3.76 2.29
C ASP A 38 -9.18 -4.55 3.59
N ALA A 39 -8.11 -4.59 4.39
CA ALA A 39 -8.14 -5.07 5.76
C ALA A 39 -9.33 -4.47 6.54
N LYS A 40 -10.10 -5.33 7.21
CA LYS A 40 -11.34 -4.99 7.91
C LYS A 40 -11.16 -5.05 9.42
N ASP A 41 -11.89 -4.21 10.14
CA ASP A 41 -12.06 -4.36 11.59
C ASP A 41 -13.12 -5.43 11.91
N ARG A 42 -13.34 -5.70 13.21
CA ARG A 42 -14.37 -6.65 13.70
C ARG A 42 -15.80 -6.32 13.29
N ARG A 43 -16.06 -5.10 12.82
CA ARG A 43 -17.38 -4.64 12.33
C ARG A 43 -17.48 -4.75 10.81
N GLY A 44 -16.47 -5.32 10.15
CA GLY A 44 -16.38 -5.44 8.70
C GLY A 44 -15.99 -4.14 7.99
N LYS A 45 -15.60 -3.09 8.71
CA LYS A 45 -15.25 -1.80 8.10
C LYS A 45 -13.81 -1.84 7.59
N ARG A 46 -13.61 -1.52 6.30
CA ARG A 46 -12.28 -1.40 5.67
C ARG A 46 -11.48 -0.25 6.28
N ILE A 47 -10.16 -0.43 6.38
CA ILE A 47 -9.25 0.63 6.81
C ILE A 47 -9.26 1.81 5.83
N GLY A 48 -9.30 1.52 4.52
CA GLY A 48 -9.38 2.49 3.43
C GLY A 48 -8.03 3.08 3.02
N PHE A 49 -7.89 3.32 1.72
CA PHE A 49 -6.64 3.80 1.10
C PHE A 49 -6.15 5.14 1.67
N ASP A 50 -7.06 6.07 1.93
CA ASP A 50 -6.73 7.38 2.50
C ASP A 50 -6.12 7.29 3.90
N ARG A 51 -6.62 6.36 4.73
CA ARG A 51 -6.15 6.20 6.10
C ARG A 51 -4.74 5.60 6.11
N ILE A 52 -4.50 4.59 5.28
CA ILE A 52 -3.17 4.01 5.08
C ILE A 52 -2.20 5.06 4.55
N THR A 53 -2.60 5.83 3.54
CA THR A 53 -1.75 6.87 2.95
C THR A 53 -1.38 7.96 3.97
N ARG A 54 -2.34 8.41 4.79
CA ARG A 54 -2.06 9.37 5.89
C ARG A 54 -1.12 8.79 6.94
N PHE A 55 -1.32 7.53 7.32
CA PHE A 55 -0.44 6.84 8.26
C PHE A 55 1.00 6.76 7.73
N ILE A 56 1.17 6.29 6.50
CA ILE A 56 2.49 6.22 5.84
C ILE A 56 3.15 7.60 5.81
N LYS A 57 2.44 8.64 5.34
CA LYS A 57 2.95 10.02 5.27
C LYS A 57 3.45 10.54 6.62
N LYS A 58 2.71 10.27 7.70
CA LYS A 58 3.09 10.66 9.07
C LYS A 58 4.39 9.97 9.54
N HIS A 59 4.65 8.77 9.05
CA HIS A 59 5.77 7.93 9.48
C HIS A 59 6.91 7.83 8.45
N MET A 60 6.95 8.69 7.42
CA MET A 60 7.94 8.63 6.33
C MET A 60 9.41 8.74 6.75
N LYS A 61 9.70 9.22 7.96
CA LYS A 61 11.07 9.27 8.50
C LYS A 61 11.48 7.98 9.24
N ASP A 62 10.54 7.08 9.51
CA ASP A 62 10.83 5.83 10.22
C ASP A 62 11.62 4.87 9.33
N ARG A 63 12.82 4.47 9.78
CA ARG A 63 13.68 3.51 9.07
C ARG A 63 13.04 2.13 8.89
N GLN A 64 11.98 1.82 9.61
CA GLN A 64 11.23 0.56 9.56
C GLN A 64 9.75 0.79 9.20
N ILE A 65 9.46 1.66 8.22
CA ILE A 65 8.07 1.99 7.83
C ILE A 65 7.24 0.76 7.48
N ILE A 66 7.82 -0.26 6.85
CA ILE A 66 7.10 -1.47 6.49
C ILE A 66 6.53 -2.16 7.73
N HIS A 67 7.35 -2.36 8.78
CA HIS A 67 6.90 -2.92 10.05
C HIS A 67 5.81 -2.04 10.69
N ARG A 68 6.01 -0.71 10.71
CA ARG A 68 4.99 0.22 11.24
C ARG A 68 3.63 0.08 10.55
N VAL A 69 3.64 -0.08 9.22
CA VAL A 69 2.40 -0.24 8.44
C VAL A 69 1.77 -1.59 8.73
N VAL A 70 2.56 -2.68 8.75
CA VAL A 70 2.06 -4.02 9.06
C VAL A 70 1.44 -4.07 10.46
N ASP A 71 2.11 -3.50 11.46
CA ASP A 71 1.59 -3.42 12.83
C ASP A 71 0.29 -2.62 12.88
N HIS A 72 0.22 -1.48 12.17
CA HIS A 72 -1.00 -0.68 12.11
C HIS A 72 -2.18 -1.43 11.50
N VAL A 73 -1.94 -2.20 10.43
CA VAL A 73 -2.96 -3.03 9.78
C VAL A 73 -3.39 -4.17 10.72
N ASN A 74 -2.44 -4.84 11.37
CA ASN A 74 -2.71 -5.92 12.34
C ASN A 74 -3.54 -5.43 13.52
N ASP A 75 -3.19 -4.28 14.08
CA ASP A 75 -3.91 -3.68 15.20
C ASP A 75 -5.33 -3.27 14.79
N PHE A 76 -5.50 -2.71 13.59
CA PHE A 76 -6.81 -2.35 13.06
C PHE A 76 -7.71 -3.58 12.84
N SER A 77 -7.14 -4.66 12.32
CA SER A 77 -7.85 -5.92 12.04
C SER A 77 -7.87 -6.89 13.21
N LYS A 78 -7.46 -6.47 14.40
CA LYS A 78 -7.42 -7.34 15.59
C LYS A 78 -8.81 -7.91 15.91
N GLY A 79 -8.90 -9.24 15.88
CA GLY A 79 -10.16 -9.97 16.13
C GLY A 79 -11.10 -10.02 14.92
N ALA A 80 -10.65 -9.59 13.73
CA ALA A 80 -11.28 -9.89 12.46
C ALA A 80 -10.55 -11.06 11.79
N GLU A 81 -11.30 -11.87 11.04
CA GLU A 81 -10.70 -12.88 10.17
C GLU A 81 -9.94 -12.18 9.03
N ARG A 82 -8.72 -12.65 8.76
CA ARG A 82 -7.95 -12.16 7.62
C ARG A 82 -8.53 -12.73 6.34
N VAL A 83 -8.84 -11.84 5.41
CA VAL A 83 -9.50 -12.19 4.15
C VAL A 83 -8.51 -12.24 2.99
N ASP A 84 -7.32 -11.63 3.13
CA ASP A 84 -6.38 -11.43 2.03
C ASP A 84 -4.91 -11.33 2.47
N ASP A 85 -4.00 -11.49 1.51
CA ASP A 85 -2.55 -11.42 1.70
C ASP A 85 -2.04 -9.97 1.79
N LEU A 86 -1.09 -9.75 2.71
CA LEU A 86 -0.48 -8.44 2.91
C LEU A 86 0.89 -8.39 2.25
N THR A 87 1.02 -7.62 1.17
CA THR A 87 2.31 -7.40 0.50
C THR A 87 2.66 -5.92 0.49
N LEU A 88 3.87 -5.59 0.97
CA LEU A 88 4.48 -4.27 0.78
C LEU A 88 5.92 -4.40 0.32
N VAL A 89 6.33 -3.49 -0.56
CA VAL A 89 7.72 -3.34 -0.98
C VAL A 89 8.14 -1.90 -0.79
N GLU A 90 9.35 -1.70 -0.29
CA GLU A 90 9.96 -0.39 -0.18
C GLU A 90 11.24 -0.29 -1.00
N ILE A 91 11.32 0.76 -1.81
CA ILE A 91 12.53 1.15 -2.54
C ILE A 91 13.00 2.50 -2.01
N ARG A 92 14.28 2.59 -1.65
CA ARG A 92 14.92 3.82 -1.15
C ARG A 92 16.07 4.22 -2.04
N ARG A 93 16.16 5.51 -2.36
CA ARG A 93 17.39 6.08 -2.91
C ARG A 93 18.23 6.68 -1.78
N VAL A 94 19.30 5.97 -1.42
CA VAL A 94 20.26 6.35 -0.37
C VAL A 94 21.37 7.27 -0.89
#